data_AF-A0A9D8MYS0-F1
#
_entry.id   AF-A0A9D8MYS0-F1
#
_cell.length_a   1.000
_cell.length_b   1.000
_cell.length_c   1.000
_cell.angle_alpha   90.00
_cell.angle_beta   90.00
_cell.angle_gamma   90.00
#
_symmetry.space_group_name_H-M   'P 1'
#
loop_
_entity.id
_entity.type
_entity.pdbx_description
1 polymer ?
#
loop_
_entity_poly.entity_id
_entity_poly.type
_entity_poly.pdbx_seq_one_letter_code
_entity_poly.pdbx_strand_id
1 'polypeptide(L)'
;MKRLFLLLTVMFASLSTFADETIPGIELTDSERQLVQNNNQFALSLFGKVRATQTQGQEVSPTGGDLEGSFILSPLSITIDLGMLNNGADGVTRDEIDAVLGSEGVGGADALNAFCRKLLTESGNLDETTHVALANNIYVNSASGCQLLPAFVETAQQYYDATPESRDFHDGMTRDVINQWGSDHTEGMIEEAISEDEFNPDAVSYLLNALYFKGEWTHKFNAAETRRCLFDDERKEAQMMHQYSDFSYTENKVYQSIILPYGNKAYQMTVFLPWWGKTIDDVIAELKGKSWDDLQQNYGSSHVYLFLPKFETSTDMRLEDIMASLGMPNAFEGGYGFNKFCNENVFIGMMKQTAKIKLDEEGSEASAVTVIETRKDASVPKYAEFVADRPFLYMISERSTGAIFFIGQYMGEPRKNMRKDISLTEEEKQLVASNNGFALNLFRKARGEESSIMSPLSITYALGMMNNGAAGQTQQEINEVLGFGDAGADAINAFCRKLLTEAPTLDETTAAEIANTIFVNSGKGYHL
;
A
#
# COMPACT_ATOMS: atom_id res chain seq x y z
N MET A 1 -66.02 37.14 31.68
CA MET A 1 -65.48 35.87 31.13
C MET A 1 -64.06 36.14 30.66
N LYS A 2 -63.05 35.61 31.38
CA LYS A 2 -62.15 34.52 30.91
C LYS A 2 -61.36 34.95 29.65
N ARG A 3 -60.02 35.06 29.61
CA ARG A 3 -58.96 34.32 30.32
C ARG A 3 -57.64 35.10 30.29
N LEU A 4 -56.95 35.01 31.43
CA LEU A 4 -55.53 35.26 31.66
C LEU A 4 -54.72 34.15 30.96
N PHE A 5 -53.72 34.50 30.16
CA PHE A 5 -52.68 33.55 29.71
C PHE A 5 -51.33 34.06 30.24
N LEU A 6 -50.87 33.41 31.30
CA LEU A 6 -49.55 33.57 31.89
C LEU A 6 -48.59 32.71 31.03
N LEU A 7 -47.71 33.35 30.26
CA LEU A 7 -46.63 32.65 29.56
C LEU A 7 -45.49 32.46 30.56
N LEU A 8 -45.39 31.22 31.07
CA LEU A 8 -44.32 30.77 31.94
C LEU A 8 -43.10 30.43 31.06
N THR A 9 -42.16 31.35 30.89
CA THR A 9 -40.84 31.04 30.31
C THR A 9 -40.02 30.26 31.33
N VAL A 10 -39.98 28.93 31.17
CA VAL A 10 -39.01 28.08 31.85
C VAL A 10 -37.72 28.13 31.04
N MET A 11 -36.75 28.96 31.47
CA MET A 11 -35.37 28.81 31.03
C MET A 11 -34.81 27.53 31.68
N PHE A 12 -34.73 26.44 30.93
CA PHE A 12 -33.79 25.37 31.24
C PHE A 12 -32.40 25.88 30.85
N ALA A 13 -31.70 26.48 31.80
CA ALA A 13 -30.25 26.58 31.74
C ALA A 13 -29.69 25.18 32.07
N SER A 14 -29.59 24.31 31.06
CA SER A 14 -28.70 23.16 31.16
C SER A 14 -27.27 23.71 31.07
N LEU A 15 -26.69 24.06 32.21
CA LEU A 15 -25.23 23.98 32.35
C LEU A 15 -24.87 22.50 32.24
N SER A 16 -24.70 22.02 31.02
CA SER A 16 -23.81 20.89 30.77
C SER A 16 -22.40 21.42 31.01
N THR A 17 -21.89 21.20 32.22
CA THR A 17 -20.45 21.16 32.41
C THR A 17 -19.95 20.05 31.50
N PHE A 18 -19.39 20.41 30.34
CA PHE A 18 -18.50 19.52 29.63
C PHE A 18 -17.39 19.17 30.64
N ALA A 19 -17.49 18.00 31.25
CA ALA A 19 -16.30 17.37 31.77
C ALA A 19 -15.38 17.25 30.55
N ASP A 20 -14.26 17.95 30.58
CA ASP A 20 -13.20 17.75 29.60
C ASP A 20 -12.81 16.28 29.77
N GLU A 21 -13.26 15.42 28.85
CA GLU A 21 -12.92 14.00 28.90
C GLU A 21 -11.40 13.92 28.90
N THR A 22 -10.82 13.41 29.99
CA THR A 22 -9.38 13.18 30.07
C THR A 22 -9.05 12.11 29.05
N ILE A 23 -8.38 12.49 27.98
CA ILE A 23 -7.98 11.58 26.91
C ILE A 23 -6.83 10.73 27.44
N PRO A 24 -6.92 9.39 27.40
CA PRO A 24 -5.84 8.52 27.85
C PRO A 24 -4.53 8.84 27.12
N GLY A 25 -3.42 8.73 27.82
CA GLY A 25 -2.11 9.02 27.28
C GLY A 25 -0.99 8.30 28.03
N ILE A 26 0.15 8.21 27.37
CA ILE A 26 1.38 7.59 27.87
C ILE A 26 2.30 8.70 28.37
N GLU A 27 2.69 8.61 29.64
CA GLU A 27 3.59 9.57 30.25
C GLU A 27 5.06 9.22 29.94
N LEU A 28 5.76 10.15 29.29
CA LEU A 28 7.14 9.99 28.89
C LEU A 28 8.09 10.79 29.79
N THR A 29 9.24 10.19 30.10
CA THR A 29 10.43 10.89 30.58
C THR A 29 11.05 11.72 29.46
N ASP A 30 12.01 12.59 29.78
CA ASP A 30 12.72 13.39 28.76
C ASP A 30 13.48 12.51 27.76
N SER A 31 14.14 11.45 28.25
CA SER A 31 14.84 10.49 27.38
C SER A 31 13.88 9.74 26.45
N GLU A 32 12.72 9.33 26.95
CA GLU A 32 11.71 8.66 26.12
C GLU A 32 11.08 9.62 25.10
N ARG A 33 10.85 10.90 25.46
CA ARG A 33 10.44 11.93 24.48
C ARG A 33 11.46 12.08 23.38
N GLN A 34 12.76 12.08 23.71
CA GLN A 34 13.81 12.14 22.70
C GLN A 34 13.80 10.90 21.80
N LEU A 35 13.61 9.70 22.35
CA LEU A 35 13.48 8.47 21.56
C LEU A 35 12.26 8.49 20.63
N VAL A 36 11.12 9.05 21.05
CA VAL A 36 9.97 9.24 20.16
C VAL A 36 10.30 10.18 19.01
N GLN A 37 10.97 11.31 19.29
CA GLN A 37 11.39 12.24 18.24
C GLN A 37 12.35 11.58 17.25
N ASN A 38 13.30 10.79 17.75
CA ASN A 38 14.27 10.08 16.92
C ASN A 38 13.59 8.99 16.07
N ASN A 39 12.66 8.22 16.66
CA ASN A 39 11.80 7.28 15.93
C ASN A 39 11.00 7.96 14.82
N ASN A 40 10.48 9.17 15.05
CA ASN A 40 9.72 9.89 14.04
C ASN A 40 10.62 10.42 12.90
N GLN A 41 11.87 10.79 13.16
CA GLN A 41 12.83 11.10 12.10
C GLN A 41 13.27 9.85 11.34
N PHE A 42 13.44 8.73 12.03
CA PHE A 42 13.68 7.42 11.43
C PHE A 42 12.52 7.03 10.51
N ALA A 43 11.28 7.18 10.95
CA ALA A 43 10.07 6.94 10.16
C ALA A 43 10.07 7.67 8.81
N LEU A 44 10.36 8.98 8.81
CA LEU A 44 10.44 9.79 7.60
C LEU A 44 11.60 9.37 6.68
N SER A 45 12.74 8.98 7.26
CA SER A 45 13.92 8.55 6.52
C SER A 45 13.72 7.19 5.86
N LEU A 46 13.18 6.23 6.61
CA LEU A 46 12.79 4.90 6.13
C LEU A 46 11.76 5.02 5.00
N PHE A 47 10.68 5.75 5.24
CA PHE A 47 9.61 5.93 4.25
C PHE A 47 10.13 6.57 2.95
N GLY A 48 10.94 7.63 3.07
CA GLY A 48 11.58 8.26 1.91
C GLY A 48 12.52 7.32 1.16
N LYS A 49 13.22 6.43 1.87
CA LYS A 49 14.11 5.44 1.25
C LYS A 49 13.34 4.37 0.49
N VAL A 50 12.27 3.83 1.08
CA VAL A 50 11.38 2.86 0.40
C VAL A 50 10.78 3.45 -0.88
N ARG A 51 10.28 4.68 -0.83
CA ARG A 51 9.78 5.40 -2.02
C ARG A 51 10.84 5.55 -3.12
N ALA A 52 12.07 5.88 -2.75
CA ALA A 52 13.15 6.06 -3.70
C ALA A 52 13.52 4.73 -4.40
N THR A 53 13.44 3.60 -3.70
CA THR A 53 13.71 2.27 -4.29
C THR A 53 12.61 1.87 -5.29
N GLN A 54 11.34 2.13 -4.98
CA GLN A 54 10.21 1.85 -5.91
C GLN A 54 10.31 2.63 -7.23
N THR A 55 10.71 3.90 -7.16
CA THR A 55 10.79 4.77 -8.34
C THR A 55 11.95 4.43 -9.28
N GLN A 56 12.93 3.64 -8.82
CA GLN A 56 14.09 3.23 -9.62
C GLN A 56 13.93 1.87 -10.32
N GLY A 57 12.75 1.23 -10.23
CA GLY A 57 12.47 -0.03 -10.92
C GLY A 57 13.26 -1.23 -10.39
N GLN A 58 13.77 -1.16 -9.17
CA GLN A 58 14.27 -2.35 -8.46
C GLN A 58 13.05 -3.15 -7.96
N GLU A 59 13.12 -4.49 -7.98
CA GLU A 59 12.10 -5.44 -7.51
C GLU A 59 11.89 -5.39 -5.98
N VAL A 60 11.79 -4.19 -5.39
CA VAL A 60 11.30 -3.97 -4.02
C VAL A 60 9.88 -3.44 -4.15
N SER A 61 9.03 -4.24 -4.79
CA SER A 61 7.58 -4.01 -4.74
C SER A 61 7.10 -4.43 -3.34
N PRO A 62 6.35 -3.59 -2.63
CA PRO A 62 5.54 -4.05 -1.50
C PRO A 62 4.50 -5.02 -2.07
N THR A 63 4.84 -6.31 -2.12
CA THR A 63 4.04 -7.34 -2.77
C THR A 63 2.87 -7.70 -1.88
N GLY A 64 1.81 -6.90 -1.88
CA GLY A 64 0.66 -7.22 -1.03
C GLY A 64 -0.71 -6.72 -1.46
N GLY A 65 -0.82 -5.79 -2.44
CA GLY A 65 -2.11 -5.18 -2.78
C GLY A 65 -2.26 -4.80 -4.24
N ASP A 66 -3.52 -4.76 -4.70
CA ASP A 66 -3.95 -4.37 -6.05
C ASP A 66 -3.69 -2.88 -6.41
N LEU A 67 -3.05 -2.13 -5.50
CA LEU A 67 -2.89 -0.68 -5.56
C LEU A 67 -1.47 -0.29 -5.94
N GLU A 68 -1.22 -0.16 -7.24
CA GLU A 68 0.08 0.21 -7.78
C GLU A 68 0.68 1.45 -7.11
N GLY A 69 1.80 1.26 -6.41
CA GLY A 69 2.53 2.30 -5.69
C GLY A 69 1.97 2.71 -4.32
N SER A 70 0.82 2.19 -3.88
CA SER A 70 0.34 2.42 -2.50
C SER A 70 1.01 1.44 -1.55
N PHE A 71 1.45 1.90 -0.38
CA PHE A 71 2.06 1.03 0.63
C PHE A 71 1.99 1.64 2.03
N ILE A 72 2.22 0.79 3.03
CA ILE A 72 2.26 1.16 4.45
C ILE A 72 3.47 0.54 5.15
N LEU A 73 4.09 1.25 6.09
CA LEU A 73 5.14 0.73 6.94
C LEU A 73 4.78 0.98 8.40
N SER A 74 5.34 0.17 9.30
CA SER A 74 5.37 0.47 10.75
C SER A 74 6.81 0.75 11.20
N PRO A 75 7.23 2.02 11.22
CA PRO A 75 8.55 2.40 11.71
C PRO A 75 8.73 2.06 13.19
N LEU A 76 7.69 2.24 14.01
CA LEU A 76 7.76 1.89 15.42
C LEU A 76 8.04 0.40 15.63
N SER A 77 7.41 -0.48 14.84
CA SER A 77 7.65 -1.90 14.99
C SER A 77 9.06 -2.31 14.54
N ILE A 78 9.58 -1.67 13.48
CA ILE A 78 11.00 -1.82 13.10
C ILE A 78 11.92 -1.31 14.22
N THR A 79 11.60 -0.21 14.89
CA THR A 79 12.36 0.27 16.05
C THR A 79 12.34 -0.75 17.20
N ILE A 80 11.22 -1.44 17.42
CA ILE A 80 11.09 -2.51 18.42
C ILE A 80 11.98 -3.71 18.03
N ASP A 81 11.96 -4.14 16.77
CA ASP A 81 12.85 -5.20 16.26
C ASP A 81 14.33 -4.86 16.40
N LEU A 82 14.71 -3.64 16.00
CA LEU A 82 16.10 -3.18 16.09
C LEU A 82 16.53 -3.01 17.55
N GLY A 83 15.64 -2.57 18.43
CA GLY A 83 15.88 -2.57 19.88
C GLY A 83 16.13 -3.98 20.40
N MET A 84 15.31 -4.96 19.99
CA MET A 84 15.50 -6.36 20.35
C MET A 84 16.86 -6.85 19.86
N LEU A 85 17.21 -6.62 18.59
CA LEU A 85 18.51 -6.98 18.01
C LEU A 85 19.70 -6.29 18.71
N ASN A 86 19.56 -5.05 19.17
CA ASN A 86 20.62 -4.30 19.86
C ASN A 86 21.14 -5.04 21.12
N ASN A 87 20.28 -5.80 21.79
CA ASN A 87 20.65 -6.63 22.93
C ASN A 87 21.56 -7.81 22.54
N GLY A 88 21.38 -8.34 21.33
CA GLY A 88 22.22 -9.38 20.75
C GLY A 88 23.49 -8.83 20.07
N ALA A 89 23.45 -7.57 19.65
CA ALA A 89 24.51 -6.94 18.88
C ALA A 89 25.74 -6.54 19.72
N ASP A 90 26.91 -6.39 19.12
CA ASP A 90 28.09 -5.80 19.75
C ASP A 90 28.99 -5.06 18.75
N GLY A 91 29.96 -4.30 19.29
CA GLY A 91 30.90 -3.53 18.48
C GLY A 91 30.22 -2.63 17.44
N VAL A 92 30.73 -2.69 16.21
CA VAL A 92 30.26 -1.86 15.08
C VAL A 92 28.78 -2.09 14.77
N THR A 93 28.29 -3.33 14.83
CA THR A 93 26.88 -3.63 14.54
C THR A 93 25.94 -2.97 15.54
N ARG A 94 26.32 -2.93 16.83
CA ARG A 94 25.56 -2.17 17.83
C ARG A 94 25.59 -0.67 17.53
N ASP A 95 26.76 -0.12 17.27
CA ASP A 95 26.92 1.32 17.00
C ASP A 95 26.09 1.75 15.78
N GLU A 96 26.04 0.91 14.73
CA GLU A 96 25.19 1.13 13.55
C GLU A 96 23.69 1.12 13.87
N ILE A 97 23.23 0.14 14.66
CA ILE A 97 21.82 0.08 15.12
C ILE A 97 21.48 1.33 15.94
N ASP A 98 22.36 1.71 16.87
CA ASP A 98 22.14 2.89 17.71
C ASP A 98 22.10 4.18 16.88
N ALA A 99 22.95 4.31 15.86
CA ALA A 99 22.96 5.46 14.95
C ALA A 99 21.69 5.53 14.07
N VAL A 100 21.23 4.39 13.54
CA VAL A 100 20.00 4.33 12.73
C VAL A 100 18.76 4.70 13.54
N LEU A 101 18.68 4.25 14.79
CA LEU A 101 17.58 4.59 15.70
C LEU A 101 17.73 5.98 16.35
N GLY A 102 18.92 6.58 16.27
CA GLY A 102 19.28 7.77 17.03
C GLY A 102 19.27 7.54 18.54
N SER A 103 19.51 6.32 19.02
CA SER A 103 19.58 6.00 20.47
C SER A 103 20.94 6.34 21.09
N GLU A 104 21.91 6.80 20.29
CA GLU A 104 23.23 7.22 20.76
C GLU A 104 23.14 8.27 21.88
N GLY A 105 23.72 7.97 23.04
CA GLY A 105 23.75 8.90 24.17
C GLY A 105 22.41 9.06 24.91
N VAL A 106 21.36 8.32 24.56
CA VAL A 106 20.02 8.40 25.17
C VAL A 106 19.80 7.34 26.27
N GLY A 107 20.88 6.88 26.91
CA GLY A 107 20.86 5.88 27.99
C GLY A 107 21.16 4.44 27.56
N GLY A 108 21.48 4.21 26.28
CA GLY A 108 21.90 2.91 25.75
C GLY A 108 20.78 1.87 25.70
N ALA A 109 21.16 0.58 25.64
CA ALA A 109 20.23 -0.53 25.47
C ALA A 109 19.13 -0.58 26.55
N ASP A 110 19.44 -0.30 27.82
CA ASP A 110 18.43 -0.35 28.90
C ASP A 110 17.31 0.68 28.71
N ALA A 111 17.66 1.89 28.25
CA ALA A 111 16.70 2.94 27.97
C ALA A 111 15.83 2.60 26.75
N LEU A 112 16.45 2.04 25.70
CA LEU A 112 15.75 1.57 24.51
C LEU A 112 14.79 0.40 24.84
N ASN A 113 15.24 -0.57 25.64
CA ASN A 113 14.43 -1.69 26.14
C ASN A 113 13.22 -1.18 26.93
N ALA A 114 13.43 -0.24 27.86
CA ALA A 114 12.35 0.34 28.66
C ALA A 114 11.35 1.12 27.80
N PHE A 115 11.84 1.88 26.82
CA PHE A 115 11.02 2.64 25.89
C PHE A 115 10.14 1.72 25.01
N CYS A 116 10.73 0.71 24.37
CA CYS A 116 9.99 -0.25 23.54
C CYS A 116 8.92 -0.98 24.36
N ARG A 117 9.29 -1.47 25.57
CA ARG A 117 8.34 -2.12 26.48
C ARG A 117 7.19 -1.21 26.87
N LYS A 118 7.48 0.05 27.20
CA LYS A 118 6.45 1.04 27.57
C LYS A 118 5.46 1.23 26.43
N LEU A 119 5.94 1.47 25.21
CA LEU A 119 5.04 1.66 24.07
C LEU A 119 4.23 0.41 23.76
N LEU A 120 4.83 -0.79 23.77
CA LEU A 120 4.09 -2.05 23.56
C LEU A 120 2.98 -2.25 24.59
N THR A 121 3.28 -2.05 25.88
CA THR A 121 2.36 -2.38 26.97
C THR A 121 1.28 -1.32 27.20
N GLU A 122 1.63 -0.04 27.08
CA GLU A 122 0.68 1.05 27.34
C GLU A 122 -0.21 1.34 26.13
N SER A 123 0.31 1.25 24.89
CA SER A 123 -0.47 1.60 23.68
C SER A 123 -1.65 0.65 23.44
N GLY A 124 -1.46 -0.66 23.59
CA GLY A 124 -2.50 -1.67 23.33
C GLY A 124 -3.75 -1.56 24.22
N ASN A 125 -3.71 -0.74 25.27
CA ASN A 125 -4.79 -0.60 26.26
C ASN A 125 -5.42 0.80 26.30
N LEU A 126 -5.03 1.71 25.39
CA LEU A 126 -5.52 3.09 25.42
C LEU A 126 -6.96 3.25 24.95
N ASP A 127 -7.46 2.38 24.07
CA ASP A 127 -8.78 2.50 23.45
C ASP A 127 -9.37 1.12 23.10
N GLU A 128 -10.55 0.81 23.63
CA GLU A 128 -11.25 -0.46 23.36
C GLU A 128 -11.76 -0.58 21.91
N THR A 129 -11.84 0.54 21.18
CA THR A 129 -12.32 0.60 19.78
C THR A 129 -11.19 0.70 18.75
N THR A 130 -9.93 0.73 19.20
CA THR A 130 -8.75 0.73 18.35
C THR A 130 -7.85 -0.45 18.71
N HIS A 131 -7.68 -1.36 17.76
CA HIS A 131 -6.81 -2.51 17.85
C HIS A 131 -5.54 -2.29 17.04
N VAL A 132 -4.41 -2.38 17.74
CA VAL A 132 -3.07 -2.29 17.15
C VAL A 132 -2.34 -3.58 17.48
N ALA A 133 -2.13 -4.43 16.49
CA ALA A 133 -1.32 -5.62 16.61
C ALA A 133 0.09 -5.35 16.07
N LEU A 134 1.09 -5.43 16.95
CA LEU A 134 2.51 -5.34 16.62
C LEU A 134 3.19 -6.65 17.02
N ALA A 135 3.42 -7.55 16.07
CA ALA A 135 4.04 -8.84 16.32
C ALA A 135 5.46 -8.88 15.77
N ASN A 136 6.41 -9.23 16.63
CA ASN A 136 7.84 -9.28 16.31
C ASN A 136 8.39 -10.63 16.73
N ASN A 137 9.09 -11.33 15.84
CA ASN A 137 9.77 -12.56 16.23
C ASN A 137 11.03 -12.85 15.41
N ILE A 138 11.93 -13.61 16.03
CA ILE A 138 13.18 -14.04 15.42
C ILE A 138 13.26 -15.56 15.43
N TYR A 139 13.52 -16.14 14.26
CA TYR A 139 13.81 -17.55 14.08
C TYR A 139 15.26 -17.72 13.67
N VAL A 140 16.01 -18.60 14.34
CA VAL A 140 17.37 -18.99 13.92
C VAL A 140 17.40 -20.45 13.50
N ASN A 141 18.21 -20.73 12.48
CA ASN A 141 18.32 -22.07 11.92
C ASN A 141 19.19 -22.97 12.79
N SER A 142 18.58 -23.89 13.54
CA SER A 142 19.29 -24.82 14.41
C SER A 142 20.12 -25.86 13.63
N ALA A 143 19.81 -26.12 12.36
CA ALA A 143 20.60 -27.00 11.50
C ALA A 143 21.99 -26.41 11.20
N SER A 144 22.15 -25.08 11.30
CA SER A 144 23.45 -24.40 11.19
C SER A 144 24.30 -24.51 12.47
N GLY A 145 23.76 -25.07 13.56
CA GLY A 145 24.39 -25.09 14.88
C GLY A 145 24.11 -23.85 15.74
N CYS A 146 23.45 -22.81 15.20
CA CYS A 146 23.06 -21.63 15.96
C CYS A 146 21.90 -21.94 16.94
N GLN A 147 22.14 -21.63 18.20
CA GLN A 147 21.27 -21.81 19.36
C GLN A 147 21.23 -20.50 20.12
N LEU A 148 20.04 -19.92 20.26
CA LEU A 148 19.86 -18.64 20.94
C LEU A 148 20.36 -18.70 22.38
N LEU A 149 21.02 -17.62 22.82
CA LEU A 149 21.48 -17.53 24.20
C LEU A 149 20.28 -17.30 25.14
N PRO A 150 20.16 -18.01 26.27
CA PRO A 150 19.03 -17.85 27.19
C PRO A 150 18.82 -16.41 27.67
N ALA A 151 19.91 -15.67 27.90
CA ALA A 151 19.84 -14.28 28.33
C ALA A 151 19.23 -13.35 27.26
N PHE A 152 19.46 -13.65 25.98
CA PHE A 152 18.83 -12.91 24.87
C PHE A 152 17.33 -13.20 24.82
N VAL A 153 16.94 -14.48 24.91
CA VAL A 153 15.53 -14.90 24.92
C VAL A 153 14.78 -14.28 26.10
N GLU A 154 15.37 -14.27 27.30
CA GLU A 154 14.78 -13.64 28.49
C GLU A 154 14.58 -12.13 28.29
N THR A 155 15.55 -11.46 27.68
CA THR A 155 15.44 -10.02 27.37
C THR A 155 14.35 -9.74 26.34
N ALA A 156 14.27 -10.54 25.27
CA ALA A 156 13.25 -10.45 24.23
C ALA A 156 11.84 -10.62 24.83
N GLN A 157 11.64 -11.63 25.67
CA GLN A 157 10.36 -11.86 26.36
C GLN A 157 10.00 -10.73 27.31
N GLN A 158 10.98 -10.23 28.08
CA GLN A 158 10.73 -9.23 29.12
C GLN A 158 10.38 -7.84 28.56
N TYR A 159 10.99 -7.43 27.45
CA TYR A 159 10.90 -6.06 26.95
C TYR A 159 10.19 -5.91 25.60
N TYR A 160 10.12 -6.98 24.81
CA TYR A 160 9.66 -6.91 23.41
C TYR A 160 8.42 -7.76 23.13
N ASP A 161 7.91 -8.49 24.15
CA ASP A 161 6.81 -9.45 24.01
C ASP A 161 7.05 -10.46 22.88
N ALA A 162 8.32 -10.80 22.66
CA ALA A 162 8.77 -11.69 21.60
C ALA A 162 9.30 -12.99 22.20
N THR A 163 9.10 -14.10 21.49
CA THR A 163 9.63 -15.42 21.86
C THR A 163 10.55 -15.96 20.77
N PRO A 164 11.79 -15.46 20.65
CA PRO A 164 12.74 -15.96 19.66
C PRO A 164 12.96 -17.47 19.76
N GLU A 165 13.03 -18.15 18.61
CA GLU A 165 13.11 -19.61 18.55
C GLU A 165 14.29 -20.11 17.71
N SER A 166 14.91 -21.21 18.16
CA SER A 166 15.84 -22.00 17.36
C SER A 166 15.10 -23.18 16.73
N ARG A 167 14.97 -23.20 15.39
CA ARG A 167 14.21 -24.19 14.62
C ARG A 167 15.04 -24.77 13.49
N ASP A 168 14.80 -26.03 13.15
CA ASP A 168 15.46 -26.66 12.00
C ASP A 168 14.73 -26.22 10.72
N PHE A 169 15.37 -25.42 9.86
CA PHE A 169 14.71 -24.93 8.65
C PHE A 169 14.57 -26.01 7.57
N HIS A 170 15.19 -27.18 7.74
CA HIS A 170 14.95 -28.36 6.90
C HIS A 170 13.74 -29.19 7.34
N ASP A 171 13.19 -28.93 8.53
CA ASP A 171 11.91 -29.49 8.94
C ASP A 171 10.79 -28.87 8.12
N GLY A 172 10.04 -29.71 7.39
CA GLY A 172 8.93 -29.27 6.55
C GLY A 172 7.81 -28.55 7.31
N MET A 173 7.75 -28.67 8.65
CA MET A 173 6.79 -27.96 9.49
C MET A 173 7.23 -26.54 9.90
N THR A 174 8.51 -26.17 9.71
CA THR A 174 9.01 -24.88 10.23
C THR A 174 8.33 -23.69 9.56
N ARG A 175 8.08 -23.75 8.25
CA ARG A 175 7.33 -22.69 7.54
C ARG A 175 5.91 -22.53 8.09
N ASP A 176 5.23 -23.65 8.30
CA ASP A 176 3.85 -23.65 8.84
C ASP A 176 3.81 -23.06 10.26
N VAL A 177 4.80 -23.34 11.09
CA VAL A 177 4.92 -22.75 12.44
C VAL A 177 5.10 -21.23 12.37
N ILE A 178 5.95 -20.75 11.46
CA ILE A 178 6.17 -19.30 11.24
C ILE A 178 4.88 -18.62 10.76
N ASN A 179 4.17 -19.23 9.81
CA ASN A 179 2.93 -18.69 9.27
C ASN A 179 1.80 -18.72 10.32
N GLN A 180 1.72 -19.79 11.13
CA GLN A 180 0.79 -19.85 12.25
C GLN A 180 1.08 -18.75 13.28
N TRP A 181 2.35 -18.47 13.59
CA TRP A 181 2.73 -17.35 14.46
C TRP A 181 2.22 -16.01 13.90
N GLY A 182 2.42 -15.75 12.61
CA GLY A 182 1.92 -14.53 11.96
C GLY A 182 0.39 -14.42 12.05
N SER A 183 -0.31 -15.52 11.78
CA SER A 183 -1.78 -15.57 11.85
C SER A 183 -2.30 -15.34 13.27
N ASP A 184 -1.73 -16.02 14.27
CA ASP A 184 -2.18 -15.93 15.67
C ASP A 184 -2.03 -14.52 16.22
N HIS A 185 -0.94 -13.83 15.89
CA HIS A 185 -0.66 -12.48 16.39
C HIS A 185 -1.34 -11.37 15.57
N THR A 186 -2.03 -11.72 14.49
CA THR A 186 -2.75 -10.76 13.61
C THR A 186 -4.21 -11.13 13.42
N GLU A 187 -4.76 -12.02 14.26
CA GLU A 187 -6.14 -12.49 14.20
C GLU A 187 -6.54 -13.06 12.81
N GLY A 188 -5.59 -13.70 12.13
CA GLY A 188 -5.77 -14.25 10.78
C GLY A 188 -5.67 -13.22 9.65
N MET A 189 -5.27 -11.98 9.93
CA MET A 189 -5.09 -10.96 8.88
C MET A 189 -3.82 -11.16 8.06
N ILE A 190 -2.79 -11.80 8.64
CA ILE A 190 -1.55 -12.20 7.99
C ILE A 190 -1.39 -13.72 8.15
N GLU A 191 -1.98 -14.48 7.22
CA GLU A 191 -1.92 -15.96 7.23
C GLU A 191 -0.59 -16.51 6.69
N GLU A 192 0.08 -15.76 5.83
CA GLU A 192 1.36 -16.12 5.22
C GLU A 192 2.39 -15.02 5.53
N ALA A 193 3.13 -15.20 6.62
CA ALA A 193 4.20 -14.28 7.02
C ALA A 193 5.47 -14.49 6.17
N ILE A 194 5.70 -15.73 5.70
CA ILE A 194 6.75 -16.07 4.74
C ILE A 194 6.19 -17.02 3.69
N SER A 195 6.37 -16.66 2.42
CA SER A 195 5.88 -17.45 1.31
C SER A 195 6.76 -18.67 1.03
N GLU A 196 6.28 -19.57 0.18
CA GLU A 196 7.06 -20.74 -0.26
C GLU A 196 8.33 -20.36 -1.04
N ASP A 197 8.29 -19.29 -1.84
CA ASP A 197 9.44 -18.80 -2.61
C ASP A 197 10.45 -18.01 -1.77
N GLU A 198 10.02 -17.42 -0.65
CA GLU A 198 10.90 -16.71 0.28
C GLU A 198 11.57 -17.65 1.30
N PHE A 199 10.91 -18.74 1.66
CA PHE A 199 11.43 -19.67 2.67
C PHE A 199 12.63 -20.45 2.13
N ASN A 200 13.82 -20.13 2.64
CA ASN A 200 15.07 -20.80 2.34
C ASN A 200 15.54 -21.70 3.52
N PRO A 201 15.61 -23.03 3.34
CA PRO A 201 16.13 -23.96 4.36
C PRO A 201 17.59 -23.71 4.79
N ASP A 202 18.37 -23.05 3.93
CA ASP A 202 19.77 -22.70 4.18
C ASP A 202 19.94 -21.31 4.82
N ALA A 203 18.86 -20.56 5.04
CA ALA A 203 18.94 -19.26 5.72
C ALA A 203 19.44 -19.43 7.16
N VAL A 204 20.21 -18.45 7.64
CA VAL A 204 20.74 -18.47 9.02
C VAL A 204 19.68 -18.03 10.03
N SER A 205 18.88 -17.02 9.67
CA SER A 205 17.86 -16.45 10.54
C SER A 205 16.80 -15.67 9.76
N TYR A 206 15.61 -15.56 10.35
CA TYR A 206 14.50 -14.71 9.94
C TYR A 206 14.13 -13.78 11.08
N LEU A 207 14.10 -12.48 10.83
CA LEU A 207 13.47 -11.46 11.66
C LEU A 207 12.17 -11.04 10.97
N LEU A 208 11.04 -11.35 11.59
CA LEU A 208 9.72 -11.17 10.99
C LEU A 208 8.88 -10.23 11.84
N ASN A 209 8.23 -9.31 11.15
CA ASN A 209 7.35 -8.32 11.74
C ASN A 209 5.99 -8.36 11.06
N ALA A 210 4.93 -8.69 11.81
CA ALA A 210 3.56 -8.82 11.31
C ALA A 210 2.64 -7.82 12.03
N LEU A 211 1.92 -7.01 11.25
CA LEU A 211 1.23 -5.82 11.77
C LEU A 211 -0.18 -5.69 11.22
N TYR A 212 -1.10 -5.33 12.11
CA TYR A 212 -2.46 -5.00 11.72
C TYR A 212 -2.98 -3.81 12.55
N PHE A 213 -3.59 -2.85 11.85
CA PHE A 213 -4.28 -1.74 12.48
C PHE A 213 -5.75 -1.75 12.09
N LYS A 214 -6.62 -1.65 13.10
CA LYS A 214 -8.06 -1.44 12.94
C LYS A 214 -8.54 -0.47 14.01
N GLY A 215 -9.10 0.67 13.59
CA GLY A 215 -9.71 1.62 14.50
C GLY A 215 -11.03 2.14 13.97
N GLU A 216 -11.97 2.44 14.86
CA GLU A 216 -13.20 3.15 14.51
C GLU A 216 -12.98 4.65 14.54
N TRP A 217 -13.53 5.41 13.60
CA TRP A 217 -13.43 6.88 13.67
C TRP A 217 -14.18 7.43 14.89
N THR A 218 -13.67 8.51 15.50
CA THR A 218 -14.47 9.29 16.46
C THR A 218 -15.68 9.93 15.76
N HIS A 219 -15.48 10.42 14.52
CA HIS A 219 -16.51 10.99 13.65
C HIS A 219 -16.61 10.20 12.35
N LYS A 220 -17.70 9.45 12.23
CA LYS A 220 -17.82 8.32 11.32
C LYS A 220 -18.44 8.74 9.99
N PHE A 221 -18.11 8.03 8.92
CA PHE A 221 -18.65 8.35 7.59
C PHE A 221 -19.97 7.62 7.37
N ASN A 222 -20.90 8.25 6.65
CA ASN A 222 -22.12 7.56 6.23
C ASN A 222 -21.83 6.74 4.97
N ALA A 223 -21.85 5.42 5.07
CA ALA A 223 -21.59 4.53 3.92
C ALA A 223 -22.56 4.71 2.76
N ALA A 224 -23.79 5.20 3.00
CA ALA A 224 -24.73 5.53 1.92
C ALA A 224 -24.31 6.77 1.10
N GLU A 225 -23.39 7.57 1.63
CA GLU A 225 -22.86 8.76 0.99
C GLU A 225 -21.53 8.50 0.26
N THR A 226 -20.87 7.36 0.48
CA THR A 226 -19.65 6.98 -0.25
C THR A 226 -19.93 6.87 -1.75
N ARG A 227 -19.11 7.52 -2.58
CA ARG A 227 -19.28 7.57 -4.04
C ARG A 227 -17.98 7.31 -4.77
N ARG A 228 -18.09 6.69 -5.95
CA ARG A 228 -16.97 6.55 -6.88
C ARG A 228 -16.57 7.92 -7.44
N CYS A 229 -15.31 8.28 -7.27
CA CYS A 229 -14.71 9.52 -7.76
C CYS A 229 -13.45 9.23 -8.60
N LEU A 230 -13.10 10.18 -9.45
CA LEU A 230 -11.77 10.24 -10.08
C LEU A 230 -10.69 10.44 -9.03
N PHE A 231 -9.50 9.91 -9.29
CA PHE A 231 -8.33 10.11 -8.42
C PHE A 231 -7.11 10.39 -9.29
N ASP A 232 -6.39 11.49 -9.01
CA ASP A 232 -5.19 11.98 -9.71
C ASP A 232 -5.42 12.36 -11.18
N ASP A 233 -5.70 11.36 -12.01
CA ASP A 233 -5.98 11.48 -13.44
C ASP A 233 -7.22 10.67 -13.85
N GLU A 234 -7.51 10.60 -15.16
CA GLU A 234 -8.67 9.84 -15.66
C GLU A 234 -8.50 8.32 -15.61
N ARG A 235 -7.32 7.82 -15.22
CA ARG A 235 -6.98 6.39 -15.21
C ARG A 235 -7.17 5.73 -13.86
N LYS A 236 -7.27 6.51 -12.79
CA LYS A 236 -7.49 6.00 -11.44
C LYS A 236 -8.81 6.46 -10.85
N GLU A 237 -9.33 5.67 -9.94
CA GLU A 237 -10.55 5.96 -9.19
C GLU A 237 -10.39 5.60 -7.72
N ALA A 238 -11.33 6.11 -6.91
CA ALA A 238 -11.46 5.78 -5.50
C ALA A 238 -12.93 5.76 -5.08
N GLN A 239 -13.27 4.94 -4.08
CA GLN A 239 -14.52 5.09 -3.34
C GLN A 239 -14.33 6.20 -2.31
N MET A 240 -14.82 7.39 -2.63
CA MET A 240 -14.66 8.58 -1.80
C MET A 240 -15.74 8.62 -0.73
N MET A 241 -15.33 8.47 0.53
CA MET A 241 -16.17 8.76 1.69
C MET A 241 -16.20 10.28 1.90
N HIS A 242 -17.31 10.82 2.39
CA HIS A 242 -17.35 12.24 2.73
C HIS A 242 -18.18 12.56 3.97
N GLN A 243 -17.80 13.63 4.64
CA GLN A 243 -18.54 14.21 5.76
C GLN A 243 -18.24 15.70 5.91
N TYR A 244 -19.02 16.35 6.76
CA TYR A 244 -18.88 17.76 7.08
C TYR A 244 -18.90 17.94 8.59
N SER A 245 -17.77 18.34 9.17
CA SER A 245 -17.59 18.45 10.62
C SER A 245 -16.44 19.38 10.96
N ASP A 246 -16.23 19.62 12.25
CA ASP A 246 -15.05 20.30 12.77
C ASP A 246 -13.88 19.33 12.88
N PHE A 247 -12.76 19.68 12.26
CA PHE A 247 -11.52 18.92 12.30
C PHE A 247 -10.34 19.81 12.65
N SER A 248 -9.29 19.20 13.19
CA SER A 248 -7.99 19.87 13.27
C SER A 248 -7.38 19.92 11.87
N TYR A 249 -7.17 21.13 11.37
CA TYR A 249 -6.77 21.41 9.99
C TYR A 249 -5.65 22.45 9.95
N THR A 250 -4.76 22.32 8.96
CA THR A 250 -3.75 23.33 8.63
C THR A 250 -3.39 23.26 7.15
N GLU A 251 -2.81 24.32 6.62
CA GLU A 251 -2.29 24.37 5.26
C GLU A 251 -1.06 25.27 5.18
N ASN A 252 -0.15 24.95 4.25
CA ASN A 252 1.00 25.79 3.93
C ASN A 252 1.19 25.84 2.41
N LYS A 253 2.35 26.26 1.91
CA LYS A 253 2.63 26.36 0.46
C LYS A 253 2.88 25.00 -0.22
N VAL A 254 2.99 23.92 0.54
CA VAL A 254 3.34 22.57 0.08
C VAL A 254 2.14 21.64 0.14
N TYR A 255 1.37 21.66 1.23
CA TYR A 255 0.26 20.74 1.45
C TYR A 255 -0.90 21.35 2.24
N GLN A 256 -2.04 20.66 2.17
CA GLN A 256 -3.11 20.72 3.18
C GLN A 256 -2.94 19.52 4.12
N SER A 257 -3.32 19.68 5.39
CA SER A 257 -3.33 18.56 6.33
C SER A 257 -4.50 18.60 7.29
N ILE A 258 -5.02 17.40 7.58
CA ILE A 258 -6.15 17.18 8.46
C ILE A 258 -5.85 16.02 9.42
N ILE A 259 -6.33 16.13 10.66
CA ILE A 259 -6.26 15.07 11.67
C ILE A 259 -7.66 14.49 11.89
N LEU A 260 -7.76 13.17 11.74
CA LEU A 260 -8.95 12.38 12.02
C LEU A 260 -8.68 11.51 13.27
N PRO A 261 -9.32 11.79 14.40
CA PRO A 261 -9.17 10.95 15.58
C PRO A 261 -9.95 9.63 15.46
N TYR A 262 -9.40 8.58 16.06
CA TYR A 262 -10.04 7.28 16.26
C TYR A 262 -10.63 7.19 17.66
N GLY A 263 -11.76 6.48 17.80
CA GLY A 263 -12.35 6.08 19.07
C GLY A 263 -12.41 7.19 20.10
N ASN A 264 -11.73 6.97 21.23
CA ASN A 264 -11.62 7.91 22.35
C ASN A 264 -10.58 9.04 22.16
N LYS A 265 -10.02 9.17 20.96
CA LYS A 265 -9.00 10.15 20.52
C LYS A 265 -7.58 9.90 21.04
N ALA A 266 -7.29 8.71 21.57
CA ALA A 266 -5.92 8.29 21.89
C ALA A 266 -5.07 8.07 20.63
N TYR A 267 -5.69 7.58 19.56
CA TYR A 267 -5.07 7.43 18.25
C TYR A 267 -5.65 8.41 17.24
N GLN A 268 -4.84 8.77 16.24
CA GLN A 268 -5.29 9.63 15.16
C GLN A 268 -4.58 9.32 13.84
N MET A 269 -5.30 9.50 12.74
CA MET A 269 -4.72 9.57 11.41
C MET A 269 -4.45 11.03 11.04
N THR A 270 -3.23 11.34 10.62
CA THR A 270 -2.89 12.62 10.00
C THR A 270 -2.69 12.40 8.50
N VAL A 271 -3.46 13.12 7.67
CA VAL A 271 -3.36 13.05 6.21
C VAL A 271 -2.68 14.32 5.72
N PHE A 272 -1.67 14.17 4.87
CA PHE A 272 -0.95 15.25 4.19
C PHE A 272 -1.21 15.16 2.69
N LEU A 273 -1.98 16.11 2.18
CA LEU A 273 -2.38 16.19 0.80
C LEU A 273 -1.55 17.28 0.09
N PRO A 274 -0.58 16.91 -0.77
CA PRO A 274 0.19 17.89 -1.54
C PRO A 274 -0.72 18.82 -2.36
N TRP A 275 -0.36 20.09 -2.46
CA TRP A 275 -0.98 20.99 -3.43
C TRP A 275 -0.66 20.57 -4.87
N TRP A 276 -1.48 20.99 -5.83
CA TRP A 276 -1.21 20.75 -7.25
C TRP A 276 0.20 21.25 -7.65
N GLY A 277 0.96 20.40 -8.33
CA GLY A 277 2.36 20.66 -8.69
C GLY A 277 3.37 20.40 -7.56
N LYS A 278 2.92 19.89 -6.41
CA LYS A 278 3.75 19.34 -5.33
C LYS A 278 3.64 17.83 -5.28
N THR A 279 4.64 17.22 -4.70
CA THR A 279 4.78 15.77 -4.55
C THR A 279 4.78 15.39 -3.08
N ILE A 280 4.58 14.09 -2.80
CA ILE A 280 4.78 13.56 -1.44
C ILE A 280 6.25 13.75 -1.01
N ASP A 281 7.22 13.74 -1.91
CA ASP A 281 8.62 13.99 -1.56
C ASP A 281 8.86 15.44 -1.10
N ASP A 282 8.13 16.41 -1.67
CA ASP A 282 8.09 17.79 -1.15
C ASP A 282 7.52 17.84 0.27
N VAL A 283 6.47 17.04 0.55
CA VAL A 283 5.89 16.93 1.90
C VAL A 283 6.91 16.33 2.87
N ILE A 284 7.55 15.22 2.53
CA ILE A 284 8.59 14.60 3.37
C ILE A 284 9.71 15.60 3.66
N ALA A 285 10.17 16.36 2.65
CA ALA A 285 11.20 17.37 2.83
C ALA A 285 10.76 18.50 3.80
N GLU A 286 9.49 18.90 3.76
CA GLU A 286 8.92 19.91 4.66
C GLU A 286 8.70 19.38 6.10
N LEU A 287 8.48 18.08 6.27
CA LEU A 287 8.31 17.44 7.58
C LEU A 287 9.65 17.12 8.26
N LYS A 288 10.70 16.84 7.48
CA LYS A 288 12.04 16.53 8.00
C LYS A 288 12.58 17.67 8.89
N GLY A 289 13.11 17.30 10.05
CA GLY A 289 13.70 18.25 11.00
C GLY A 289 12.69 19.07 11.82
N LYS A 290 11.38 18.85 11.66
CA LYS A 290 10.37 19.39 12.57
C LYS A 290 10.10 18.42 13.71
N SER A 291 9.94 18.96 14.93
CA SER A 291 9.45 18.14 16.04
C SER A 291 7.96 17.88 15.89
N TRP A 292 7.46 16.83 16.56
CA TRP A 292 6.02 16.57 16.59
C TRP A 292 5.23 17.74 17.18
N ASP A 293 5.78 18.39 18.21
CA ASP A 293 5.17 19.56 18.83
C ASP A 293 5.06 20.74 17.85
N ASP A 294 6.08 20.95 17.02
CA ASP A 294 6.04 21.98 15.96
C ASP A 294 4.92 21.69 14.94
N LEU A 295 4.71 20.41 14.60
CA LEU A 295 3.64 20.01 13.69
C LEU A 295 2.27 20.27 14.34
N GLN A 296 2.06 19.82 15.58
CA GLN A 296 0.79 19.95 16.30
C GLN A 296 0.39 21.42 16.54
N GLN A 297 1.34 22.30 16.84
CA GLN A 297 1.06 23.73 17.10
C GLN A 297 0.48 24.47 15.89
N ASN A 298 0.64 23.95 14.67
CA ASN A 298 0.13 24.58 13.45
C ASN A 298 -1.33 24.24 13.15
N TYR A 299 -1.93 23.28 13.87
CA TYR A 299 -3.32 22.89 13.64
C TYR A 299 -4.29 23.80 14.38
N GLY A 300 -5.34 24.23 13.68
CA GLY A 300 -6.48 24.92 14.24
C GLY A 300 -7.76 24.13 14.01
N SER A 301 -8.75 24.29 14.90
CA SER A 301 -10.09 23.77 14.66
C SER A 301 -10.73 24.55 13.50
N SER A 302 -11.12 23.83 12.45
CA SER A 302 -11.77 24.39 11.26
C SER A 302 -12.96 23.52 10.87
N HIS A 303 -13.97 24.14 10.30
CA HIS A 303 -15.11 23.42 9.73
C HIS A 303 -14.73 22.97 8.31
N VAL A 304 -14.70 21.66 8.06
CA VAL A 304 -14.12 21.07 6.83
C VAL A 304 -15.14 20.23 6.08
N TYR A 305 -15.24 20.45 4.76
CA TYR A 305 -15.79 19.47 3.82
C TYR A 305 -14.70 18.45 3.50
N LEU A 306 -14.82 17.27 4.07
CA LEU A 306 -13.83 16.21 3.97
C LEU A 306 -14.28 15.17 2.94
N PHE A 307 -13.43 14.91 1.96
CA PHE A 307 -13.51 13.76 1.06
C PHE A 307 -12.23 12.93 1.22
N LEU A 308 -12.39 11.67 1.62
CA LEU A 308 -11.27 10.75 1.87
C LEU A 308 -11.57 9.39 1.20
N PRO A 309 -10.65 8.85 0.38
CA PRO A 309 -10.79 7.51 -0.17
C PRO A 309 -10.93 6.46 0.93
N LYS A 310 -11.86 5.53 0.77
CA LYS A 310 -11.85 4.21 1.40
C LYS A 310 -10.83 3.34 0.64
N PHE A 311 -9.97 2.64 1.37
CA PHE A 311 -8.96 1.77 0.77
C PHE A 311 -8.46 0.72 1.75
N GLU A 312 -7.86 -0.33 1.19
CA GLU A 312 -7.07 -1.31 1.92
C GLU A 312 -5.66 -1.28 1.34
N THR A 313 -4.65 -1.24 2.21
CA THR A 313 -3.25 -1.25 1.77
C THR A 313 -2.48 -2.22 2.61
N SER A 314 -1.61 -2.96 1.95
CA SER A 314 -0.75 -3.95 2.56
C SER A 314 0.65 -3.78 2.01
N THR A 315 1.61 -4.15 2.84
CA THR A 315 3.01 -4.26 2.48
C THR A 315 3.45 -5.64 2.89
N ASP A 316 4.21 -6.26 2.02
CA ASP A 316 5.03 -7.41 2.29
C ASP A 316 6.40 -7.03 1.72
N MET A 317 7.38 -6.79 2.60
CA MET A 317 8.64 -6.17 2.19
C MET A 317 9.83 -6.68 2.99
N ARG A 318 10.85 -7.10 2.25
CA ARG A 318 12.22 -7.31 2.70
C ARG A 318 12.93 -5.96 2.91
N LEU A 319 13.55 -5.78 4.06
CA LEU A 319 14.08 -4.52 4.53
C LEU A 319 15.62 -4.48 4.60
N GLU A 320 16.31 -5.60 4.39
CA GLU A 320 17.77 -5.74 4.57
C GLU A 320 18.54 -4.67 3.77
N ASP A 321 18.29 -4.56 2.47
CA ASP A 321 18.96 -3.59 1.59
C ASP A 321 18.60 -2.14 1.97
N ILE A 322 17.35 -1.91 2.37
CA ILE A 322 16.87 -0.60 2.81
C ILE A 322 17.60 -0.20 4.09
N MET A 323 17.65 -1.08 5.09
CA MET A 323 18.28 -0.84 6.38
C MET A 323 19.81 -0.73 6.25
N ALA A 324 20.45 -1.56 5.44
CA ALA A 324 21.87 -1.45 5.11
C ALA A 324 22.19 -0.06 4.52
N SER A 325 21.36 0.40 3.59
CA SER A 325 21.53 1.73 2.98
C SER A 325 21.19 2.92 3.91
N LEU A 326 20.47 2.67 5.00
CA LEU A 326 20.22 3.65 6.07
C LEU A 326 21.37 3.72 7.08
N GLY A 327 22.34 2.79 7.03
CA GLY A 327 23.56 2.86 7.82
C GLY A 327 23.85 1.65 8.71
N MET A 328 23.15 0.52 8.54
CA MET A 328 23.41 -0.70 9.33
C MET A 328 23.74 -1.96 8.50
N PRO A 329 24.72 -1.91 7.56
CA PRO A 329 25.04 -3.05 6.71
C PRO A 329 25.60 -4.27 7.49
N ASN A 330 26.30 -4.06 8.62
CA ASN A 330 26.94 -5.17 9.34
C ASN A 330 25.93 -6.10 10.04
N ALA A 331 24.65 -5.70 10.15
CA ALA A 331 23.60 -6.57 10.64
C ALA A 331 23.23 -7.68 9.63
N PHE A 332 23.48 -7.45 8.33
CA PHE A 332 23.03 -8.32 7.24
C PHE A 332 24.20 -8.99 6.49
N GLU A 333 25.43 -8.48 6.67
CA GLU A 333 26.61 -9.00 5.99
C GLU A 333 27.63 -9.59 6.99
N GLY A 334 28.18 -10.76 6.67
CA GLY A 334 29.51 -11.15 7.13
C GLY A 334 29.66 -11.76 8.52
N GLY A 335 28.60 -11.91 9.32
CA GLY A 335 28.64 -12.68 10.58
C GLY A 335 29.70 -12.21 11.57
N TYR A 336 29.68 -10.94 12.00
CA TYR A 336 30.56 -10.40 13.07
C TYR A 336 29.87 -9.31 13.89
N GLY A 337 28.60 -9.50 14.24
CA GLY A 337 27.80 -8.44 14.85
C GLY A 337 26.93 -8.83 16.02
N PHE A 338 26.66 -10.12 16.20
CA PHE A 338 25.62 -10.64 17.09
C PHE A 338 26.16 -11.64 18.12
N ASN A 339 27.31 -11.36 18.73
CA ASN A 339 27.98 -12.29 19.65
C ASN A 339 27.20 -12.57 20.95
N LYS A 340 26.15 -11.80 21.25
CA LYS A 340 25.26 -12.02 22.42
C LYS A 340 23.90 -12.61 22.03
N PHE A 341 23.72 -12.93 20.76
CA PHE A 341 22.45 -13.40 20.21
C PHE A 341 22.35 -14.93 20.24
N CYS A 342 23.33 -15.62 19.65
CA CYS A 342 23.44 -17.09 19.67
C CYS A 342 24.88 -17.55 19.96
N ASN A 343 25.07 -18.84 20.18
CA ASN A 343 26.39 -19.46 20.43
C ASN A 343 27.35 -19.42 19.22
N GLU A 344 26.83 -19.14 18.03
CA GLU A 344 27.58 -19.00 16.79
C GLU A 344 27.61 -17.54 16.35
N ASN A 345 28.58 -17.20 15.53
CA ASN A 345 28.68 -15.87 14.98
C ASN A 345 27.81 -15.76 13.71
N VAL A 346 26.71 -15.04 13.82
CA VAL A 346 25.64 -14.99 12.81
C VAL A 346 25.30 -13.56 12.40
N PHE A 347 24.55 -13.45 11.31
CA PHE A 347 23.93 -12.23 10.82
C PHE A 347 22.42 -12.46 10.62
N ILE A 348 21.67 -11.39 10.34
CA ILE A 348 20.24 -11.48 10.02
C ILE A 348 20.08 -11.86 8.55
N GLY A 349 19.63 -13.10 8.31
CA GLY A 349 19.49 -13.64 6.95
C GLY A 349 18.38 -12.96 6.15
N MET A 350 17.28 -12.66 6.81
CA MET A 350 16.20 -11.85 6.26
C MET A 350 15.49 -11.05 7.34
N MET A 351 15.16 -9.80 7.02
CA MET A 351 14.34 -8.90 7.84
C MET A 351 13.12 -8.49 7.02
N LYS A 352 11.93 -8.89 7.45
CA LYS A 352 10.70 -8.73 6.68
C LYS A 352 9.61 -8.06 7.50
N GLN A 353 8.94 -7.08 6.91
CA GLN A 353 7.75 -6.45 7.46
C GLN A 353 6.54 -6.75 6.58
N THR A 354 5.54 -7.38 7.19
CA THR A 354 4.21 -7.55 6.62
C THR A 354 3.23 -6.69 7.41
N ALA A 355 2.62 -5.71 6.75
CA ALA A 355 1.74 -4.73 7.36
C ALA A 355 0.43 -4.65 6.60
N LYS A 356 -0.69 -4.54 7.31
CA LYS A 356 -2.01 -4.35 6.69
C LYS A 356 -2.83 -3.28 7.40
N ILE A 357 -3.38 -2.37 6.60
CA ILE A 357 -4.36 -1.38 7.04
C ILE A 357 -5.61 -1.49 6.18
N LYS A 358 -6.76 -1.34 6.82
CA LYS A 358 -8.03 -1.11 6.15
C LYS A 358 -8.64 0.18 6.67
N LEU A 359 -8.99 1.06 5.74
CA LEU A 359 -9.63 2.32 6.02
C LEU A 359 -11.01 2.32 5.35
N ASP A 360 -12.07 2.35 6.16
CA ASP A 360 -13.46 2.36 5.71
C ASP A 360 -14.32 3.32 6.55
N GLU A 361 -15.64 3.22 6.44
CA GLU A 361 -16.59 4.16 7.03
C GLU A 361 -16.82 3.98 8.55
N GLU A 362 -16.48 2.82 9.11
CA GLU A 362 -16.99 2.33 10.40
C GLU A 362 -16.55 3.14 11.64
N GLY A 363 -17.31 3.12 12.74
CA GLY A 363 -18.64 2.49 13.00
C GLY A 363 -19.94 3.35 13.19
N SER A 364 -20.76 3.01 14.22
CA SER A 364 -22.13 3.48 14.57
C SER A 364 -22.70 4.79 13.96
N GLU A 365 -23.84 4.63 13.26
CA GLU A 365 -24.69 5.66 12.65
C GLU A 365 -25.00 6.84 13.58
N ALA A 366 -24.49 8.02 13.22
CA ALA A 366 -25.06 9.30 13.61
C ALA A 366 -25.11 10.23 12.40
N SER A 367 -26.24 10.21 11.68
CA SER A 367 -26.56 11.16 10.62
C SER A 367 -26.90 12.52 11.26
N ALA A 368 -25.89 13.28 11.66
CA ALA A 368 -26.07 14.67 12.03
C ALA A 368 -26.15 15.50 10.74
N VAL A 369 -27.36 15.59 10.17
CA VAL A 369 -27.66 16.54 9.10
C VAL A 369 -27.50 17.94 9.67
N THR A 370 -26.33 18.56 9.48
CA THR A 370 -26.16 20.00 9.72
C THR A 370 -26.94 20.72 8.64
N VAL A 371 -28.19 21.07 8.94
CA VAL A 371 -28.98 21.95 8.08
C VAL A 371 -28.25 23.29 8.04
N ILE A 372 -27.64 23.61 6.91
CA ILE A 372 -27.17 24.97 6.63
C ILE A 372 -28.43 25.83 6.47
N GLU A 373 -28.91 26.41 7.56
CA GLU A 373 -29.90 27.47 7.49
C GLU A 373 -29.28 28.65 6.75
N THR A 374 -29.64 28.84 5.49
CA THR A 374 -29.34 30.06 4.74
C THR A 374 -29.99 31.27 5.44
N ARG A 375 -29.28 31.87 6.39
CA ARG A 375 -29.61 33.20 6.90
C ARG A 375 -29.24 34.21 5.82
N LYS A 376 -30.24 34.97 5.38
CA LYS A 376 -30.12 35.98 4.31
C LYS A 376 -29.13 37.12 4.57
N ASP A 377 -28.51 37.20 5.75
CA ASP A 377 -27.64 38.32 6.16
C ASP A 377 -26.43 37.91 7.03
N ALA A 378 -25.89 36.70 6.91
CA ALA A 378 -24.65 36.32 7.58
C ALA A 378 -23.53 36.11 6.55
N SER A 379 -22.34 36.67 6.80
CA SER A 379 -21.11 36.28 6.10
C SER A 379 -21.06 34.75 5.99
N VAL A 380 -20.94 34.21 4.77
CA VAL A 380 -20.78 32.77 4.56
C VAL A 380 -19.67 32.29 5.49
N PRO A 381 -19.92 31.35 6.41
CA PRO A 381 -18.87 30.83 7.28
C PRO A 381 -17.72 30.35 6.40
N LYS A 382 -16.48 30.78 6.69
CA LYS A 382 -15.30 30.26 6.01
C LYS A 382 -15.17 28.79 6.41
N TYR A 383 -15.42 27.88 5.46
CA TYR A 383 -15.11 26.46 5.58
C TYR A 383 -13.82 26.17 4.81
N ALA A 384 -13.10 25.14 5.23
CA ALA A 384 -12.03 24.56 4.44
C ALA A 384 -12.58 23.39 3.63
N GLU A 385 -11.94 23.10 2.49
CA GLU A 385 -12.25 21.94 1.66
C GLU A 385 -11.00 21.05 1.63
N PHE A 386 -11.14 19.80 2.05
CA PHE A 386 -10.07 18.81 2.02
C PHE A 386 -10.53 17.64 1.16
N VAL A 387 -10.10 17.64 -0.10
CA VAL A 387 -10.44 16.60 -1.09
C VAL A 387 -9.20 15.77 -1.39
N ALA A 388 -9.10 14.59 -0.79
CA ALA A 388 -7.99 13.66 -1.02
C ALA A 388 -8.18 12.88 -2.33
N ASP A 389 -8.24 13.59 -3.45
CA ASP A 389 -8.47 13.10 -4.80
C ASP A 389 -7.19 12.89 -5.62
N ARG A 390 -6.03 12.80 -4.97
CA ARG A 390 -4.70 12.66 -5.59
C ARG A 390 -3.71 12.11 -4.58
N PRO A 391 -2.50 11.67 -4.98
CA PRO A 391 -1.56 11.01 -4.10
C PRO A 391 -1.30 11.76 -2.80
N PHE A 392 -1.45 11.07 -1.67
CA PHE A 392 -1.26 11.66 -0.35
C PHE A 392 -0.44 10.75 0.57
N LEU A 393 0.20 11.38 1.56
CA LEU A 393 0.89 10.73 2.67
C LEU A 393 -0.08 10.67 3.86
N TYR A 394 -0.08 9.57 4.59
CA TYR A 394 -0.81 9.46 5.85
C TYR A 394 0.07 8.85 6.95
N MET A 395 -0.22 9.22 8.19
CA MET A 395 0.42 8.70 9.39
C MET A 395 -0.63 8.32 10.42
N ILE A 396 -0.41 7.22 11.13
CA ILE A 396 -1.17 6.88 12.32
C ILE A 396 -0.24 7.02 13.51
N SER A 397 -0.66 7.83 14.48
CA SER A 397 0.11 8.15 15.66
C SER A 397 -0.73 8.00 16.92
N GLU A 398 -0.08 7.61 18.01
CA GLU A 398 -0.64 7.79 19.35
C GLU A 398 -0.47 9.27 19.75
N ARG A 399 -1.53 9.89 20.25
CA ARG A 399 -1.66 11.34 20.34
C ARG A 399 -0.81 11.96 21.44
N SER A 400 -0.71 11.33 22.61
CA SER A 400 -0.03 11.90 23.78
C SER A 400 1.49 11.94 23.63
N THR A 401 2.05 10.91 22.99
CA THR A 401 3.49 10.80 22.72
C THR A 401 3.88 11.38 21.37
N GLY A 402 2.98 11.29 20.38
CA GLY A 402 3.28 11.56 18.99
C GLY A 402 4.05 10.44 18.28
N ALA A 403 4.18 9.26 18.88
CA ALA A 403 4.86 8.13 18.25
C ALA A 403 4.11 7.71 16.97
N ILE A 404 4.83 7.64 15.85
CA ILE A 404 4.30 7.19 14.56
C ILE A 404 4.29 5.66 14.54
N PHE A 405 3.10 5.08 14.62
CA PHE A 405 2.88 3.64 14.52
C PHE A 405 2.91 3.18 13.07
N PHE A 406 2.26 3.94 12.18
CA PHE A 406 2.22 3.64 10.76
C PHE A 406 2.44 4.89 9.92
N ILE A 407 3.09 4.71 8.77
CA ILE A 407 3.25 5.72 7.73
C ILE A 407 3.01 5.09 6.37
N GLY A 408 2.27 5.75 5.50
CA GLY A 408 1.93 5.18 4.19
C GLY A 408 1.61 6.22 3.15
N GLN A 409 1.51 5.77 1.90
CA GLN A 409 0.97 6.56 0.80
C GLN A 409 -0.18 5.84 0.14
N TYR A 410 -1.14 6.62 -0.30
CA TYR A 410 -2.21 6.15 -1.18
C TYR A 410 -2.08 6.81 -2.55
N MET A 411 -2.04 5.99 -3.59
CA MET A 411 -1.79 6.39 -4.97
C MET A 411 -3.00 6.21 -5.89
N GLY A 412 -4.17 5.81 -5.34
CA GLY A 412 -5.38 5.52 -6.10
C GLY A 412 -5.43 4.10 -6.66
N GLU A 413 -6.63 3.63 -7.02
CA GLU A 413 -6.82 2.32 -7.66
C GLU A 413 -6.88 2.48 -9.19
N PRO A 414 -6.23 1.61 -9.98
CA PRO A 414 -6.44 1.59 -11.42
C PRO A 414 -7.92 1.37 -11.75
N ARG A 415 -8.46 2.18 -12.67
CA ARG A 415 -9.84 2.01 -13.13
C ARG A 415 -10.01 0.65 -13.80
N LYS A 416 -10.89 -0.16 -13.22
CA LYS A 416 -11.34 -1.41 -13.84
C LYS A 416 -12.08 -1.08 -15.14
N ASN A 417 -11.85 -1.86 -16.19
CA ASN A 417 -12.43 -1.69 -17.53
C ASN A 417 -12.00 -0.41 -18.27
N MET A 418 -10.80 0.12 -18.02
CA MET A 418 -10.23 1.08 -18.97
C MET A 418 -10.12 0.45 -20.35
N ARG A 419 -10.54 1.20 -21.37
CA ARG A 419 -10.34 0.84 -22.78
C ARG A 419 -8.84 0.59 -23.00
N LYS A 420 -8.47 -0.67 -23.20
CA LYS A 420 -7.16 -1.04 -23.73
C LYS A 420 -7.21 -0.87 -25.25
N ASP A 421 -6.23 -0.17 -25.80
CA ASP A 421 -6.05 -0.04 -27.25
C ASP A 421 -4.84 -0.87 -27.69
N ILE A 422 -4.94 -1.53 -28.83
CA ILE A 422 -3.79 -2.14 -29.51
C ILE A 422 -2.91 -0.99 -30.00
N SER A 423 -1.67 -0.92 -29.49
CA SER A 423 -0.74 0.15 -29.88
C SER A 423 -0.19 -0.15 -31.27
N LEU A 424 -0.51 0.70 -32.26
CA LEU A 424 -0.10 0.52 -33.66
C LEU A 424 0.90 1.60 -34.07
N THR A 425 1.97 1.18 -34.74
CA THR A 425 2.86 2.07 -35.53
C THR A 425 2.10 2.68 -36.71
N GLU A 426 2.65 3.72 -37.33
CA GLU A 426 2.01 4.35 -38.50
C GLU A 426 1.91 3.38 -39.69
N GLU A 427 2.91 2.52 -39.87
CA GLU A 427 2.91 1.45 -40.87
C GLU A 427 1.79 0.44 -40.58
N GLU A 428 1.66 -0.02 -39.34
CA GLU A 428 0.58 -0.95 -38.95
C GLU A 428 -0.81 -0.32 -39.09
N LYS A 429 -0.96 0.98 -38.80
CA LYS A 429 -2.24 1.69 -39.05
C LYS A 429 -2.60 1.69 -40.53
N GLN A 430 -1.63 1.84 -41.43
CA GLN A 430 -1.86 1.75 -42.88
C GLN A 430 -2.25 0.32 -43.30
N LEU A 431 -1.62 -0.70 -42.71
CA LEU A 431 -1.99 -2.10 -42.95
C LEU A 431 -3.41 -2.40 -42.45
N VAL A 432 -3.80 -1.93 -41.26
CA VAL A 432 -5.18 -2.01 -40.75
C VAL A 432 -6.16 -1.35 -41.72
N ALA A 433 -5.86 -0.12 -42.17
CA ALA A 433 -6.72 0.60 -43.10
C ALA A 433 -6.89 -0.16 -44.43
N SER A 434 -5.81 -0.73 -44.95
CA SER A 434 -5.81 -1.49 -46.20
C SER A 434 -6.58 -2.82 -46.07
N ASN A 435 -6.38 -3.55 -44.96
CA ASN A 435 -7.11 -4.77 -44.67
C ASN A 435 -8.61 -4.51 -44.41
N ASN A 436 -8.96 -3.37 -43.80
CA ASN A 436 -10.35 -2.92 -43.70
C ASN A 436 -10.95 -2.62 -45.09
N GLY A 437 -10.14 -2.10 -46.02
CA GLY A 437 -10.52 -1.96 -47.43
C GLY A 437 -10.85 -3.30 -48.07
N PHE A 438 -10.00 -4.32 -47.87
CA PHE A 438 -10.27 -5.70 -48.28
C PHE A 438 -11.57 -6.23 -47.68
N ALA A 439 -11.77 -6.08 -46.37
CA ALA A 439 -12.95 -6.52 -45.63
C ALA A 439 -14.25 -5.97 -46.22
N LEU A 440 -14.31 -4.65 -46.46
CA LEU A 440 -15.48 -3.99 -47.04
C LEU A 440 -15.73 -4.43 -48.49
N ASN A 441 -14.67 -4.61 -49.28
CA ASN A 441 -14.79 -5.08 -50.66
C ASN A 441 -15.28 -6.52 -50.73
N LEU A 442 -14.75 -7.38 -49.87
CA LEU A 442 -15.17 -8.78 -49.75
C LEU A 442 -16.65 -8.86 -49.35
N PHE A 443 -17.05 -8.14 -48.30
CA PHE A 443 -18.44 -8.10 -47.88
C PHE A 443 -19.38 -7.58 -48.98
N ARG A 444 -18.99 -6.53 -49.71
CA ARG A 444 -19.77 -5.99 -50.84
C ARG A 444 -19.97 -7.03 -51.95
N LYS A 445 -18.98 -7.87 -52.20
CA LYS A 445 -19.06 -8.94 -53.22
C LYS A 445 -19.83 -10.16 -52.73
N ALA A 446 -19.75 -10.47 -51.44
CA ALA A 446 -20.34 -11.68 -50.86
C ALA A 446 -21.78 -11.50 -50.36
N ARG A 447 -22.23 -10.27 -50.10
CA ARG A 447 -23.58 -10.02 -49.58
C ARG A 447 -24.67 -10.47 -50.56
N GLY A 448 -25.65 -11.20 -50.03
CA GLY A 448 -26.89 -11.58 -50.71
C GLY A 448 -28.10 -10.81 -50.19
N GLU A 449 -29.30 -11.31 -50.48
CA GLU A 449 -30.56 -10.76 -49.93
C GLU A 449 -30.83 -11.24 -48.50
N GLU A 450 -30.17 -12.31 -48.06
CA GLU A 450 -30.30 -12.85 -46.70
C GLU A 450 -29.29 -12.22 -45.72
N SER A 451 -29.67 -12.20 -44.43
CA SER A 451 -28.79 -11.82 -43.34
C SER A 451 -27.57 -12.74 -43.28
N SER A 452 -26.37 -12.16 -43.32
CA SER A 452 -25.11 -12.91 -43.27
C SER A 452 -24.08 -12.20 -42.38
N ILE A 453 -23.22 -13.01 -41.75
CA ILE A 453 -22.05 -12.55 -40.99
C ILE A 453 -20.79 -13.10 -41.66
N MET A 454 -19.72 -12.32 -41.64
CA MET A 454 -18.42 -12.70 -42.19
C MET A 454 -17.32 -12.20 -41.25
N SER A 455 -16.24 -12.98 -41.12
CA SER A 455 -15.00 -12.56 -40.46
C SER A 455 -13.90 -12.35 -41.51
N PRO A 456 -13.72 -11.12 -42.02
CA PRO A 456 -12.61 -10.77 -42.89
C PRO A 456 -11.24 -11.05 -42.27
N LEU A 457 -11.14 -10.94 -40.94
CA LEU A 457 -9.92 -11.23 -40.20
C LEU A 457 -9.56 -12.72 -40.25
N SER A 458 -10.55 -13.62 -40.07
CA SER A 458 -10.34 -15.06 -40.29
C SER A 458 -9.90 -15.35 -41.74
N ILE A 459 -10.48 -14.70 -42.74
CA ILE A 459 -10.08 -14.92 -44.14
C ILE A 459 -8.65 -14.40 -44.39
N THR A 460 -8.28 -13.28 -43.78
CA THR A 460 -6.91 -12.73 -43.81
C THR A 460 -5.92 -13.72 -43.22
N TYR A 461 -6.24 -14.34 -42.08
CA TYR A 461 -5.38 -15.35 -41.45
C TYR A 461 -5.23 -16.61 -42.33
N ALA A 462 -6.31 -17.08 -42.95
CA ALA A 462 -6.27 -18.26 -43.82
C ALA A 462 -5.41 -18.01 -45.07
N LEU A 463 -5.56 -16.84 -45.69
CA LEU A 463 -4.76 -16.44 -46.84
C LEU A 463 -3.31 -16.14 -46.44
N GLY A 464 -3.06 -15.57 -45.27
CA GLY A 464 -1.71 -15.38 -44.73
C GLY A 464 -0.96 -16.70 -44.54
N MET A 465 -1.64 -17.73 -43.98
CA MET A 465 -1.06 -19.07 -43.89
C MET A 465 -0.75 -19.68 -45.27
N MET A 466 -1.65 -19.52 -46.26
CA MET A 466 -1.36 -19.96 -47.63
C MET A 466 -0.22 -19.16 -48.29
N ASN A 467 -0.11 -17.87 -47.98
CA ASN A 467 0.90 -16.98 -48.54
C ASN A 467 2.34 -17.40 -48.19
N ASN A 468 2.52 -17.99 -46.99
CA ASN A 468 3.79 -18.54 -46.55
C ASN A 468 4.26 -19.74 -47.39
N GLY A 469 3.33 -20.45 -48.03
CA GLY A 469 3.62 -21.55 -48.96
C GLY A 469 3.53 -21.16 -50.45
N ALA A 470 3.11 -19.93 -50.76
CA ALA A 470 2.95 -19.43 -52.12
C ALA A 470 4.24 -18.77 -52.64
N ALA A 471 4.42 -18.75 -53.96
CA ALA A 471 5.52 -18.07 -54.62
C ALA A 471 5.08 -17.45 -55.95
N GLY A 472 5.86 -16.49 -56.46
CA GLY A 472 5.63 -15.85 -57.75
C GLY A 472 4.28 -15.13 -57.82
N GLN A 473 3.56 -15.33 -58.92
CA GLN A 473 2.29 -14.64 -59.17
C GLN A 473 1.24 -14.90 -58.08
N THR A 474 1.13 -16.14 -57.58
CA THR A 474 0.15 -16.48 -56.54
C THR A 474 0.40 -15.72 -55.24
N GLN A 475 1.66 -15.54 -54.85
CA GLN A 475 2.01 -14.78 -53.65
C GLN A 475 1.69 -13.29 -53.83
N GLN A 476 1.98 -12.73 -55.01
CA GLN A 476 1.66 -11.34 -55.35
C GLN A 476 0.16 -11.08 -55.30
N GLU A 477 -0.65 -11.97 -55.89
CA GLU A 477 -2.11 -11.86 -55.87
C GLU A 477 -2.68 -11.91 -54.45
N ILE A 478 -2.13 -12.76 -53.57
CA ILE A 478 -2.55 -12.81 -52.16
C ILE A 478 -2.21 -11.50 -51.43
N ASN A 479 -0.98 -11.00 -51.60
CA ASN A 479 -0.54 -9.74 -50.98
C ASN A 479 -1.40 -8.56 -51.43
N GLU A 480 -1.71 -8.45 -52.73
CA GLU A 480 -2.53 -7.40 -53.29
C GLU A 480 -3.98 -7.46 -52.78
N VAL A 481 -4.59 -8.65 -52.78
CA VAL A 481 -5.98 -8.83 -52.35
C VAL A 481 -6.15 -8.48 -50.87
N LEU A 482 -5.21 -8.88 -50.01
CA LEU A 482 -5.27 -8.58 -48.58
C LEU A 482 -4.95 -7.11 -48.25
N GLY A 483 -4.43 -6.35 -49.22
CA GLY A 483 -4.05 -4.95 -49.05
C GLY A 483 -2.64 -4.75 -48.46
N PHE A 484 -1.77 -5.75 -48.52
CA PHE A 484 -0.39 -5.68 -48.01
C PHE A 484 0.64 -5.36 -49.10
N GLY A 485 0.32 -5.61 -50.38
CA GLY A 485 1.15 -5.23 -51.53
C GLY A 485 2.63 -5.65 -51.36
N ASP A 486 3.54 -4.70 -51.49
CA ASP A 486 4.98 -4.93 -51.35
C ASP A 486 5.46 -5.25 -49.92
N ALA A 487 4.60 -5.06 -48.90
CA ALA A 487 4.94 -5.41 -47.51
C ALA A 487 5.08 -6.93 -47.31
N GLY A 488 4.45 -7.72 -48.18
CA GLY A 488 4.69 -9.15 -48.30
C GLY A 488 4.22 -10.02 -47.13
N ALA A 489 4.65 -11.28 -47.15
CA ALA A 489 4.20 -12.31 -46.21
C ALA A 489 4.58 -12.02 -44.75
N ASP A 490 5.77 -11.46 -44.51
CA ASP A 490 6.24 -11.15 -43.16
C ASP A 490 5.38 -10.09 -42.47
N ALA A 491 4.96 -9.05 -43.21
CA ALA A 491 4.05 -8.04 -42.69
C ALA A 491 2.67 -8.62 -42.37
N ILE A 492 2.15 -9.52 -43.22
CA ILE A 492 0.90 -10.24 -42.95
C ILE A 492 1.04 -11.07 -41.67
N ASN A 493 2.14 -11.82 -41.51
CA ASN A 493 2.38 -12.65 -40.34
C ASN A 493 2.49 -11.82 -39.05
N ALA A 494 3.25 -10.71 -39.09
CA ALA A 494 3.39 -9.81 -37.95
C ALA A 494 2.05 -9.20 -37.53
N PHE A 495 1.27 -8.73 -38.51
CA PHE A 495 -0.08 -8.20 -38.31
C PHE A 495 -1.01 -9.24 -37.67
N CYS A 496 -1.07 -10.45 -38.24
CA CYS A 496 -1.92 -11.53 -37.74
C CYS A 496 -1.53 -11.94 -36.32
N ARG A 497 -0.22 -12.09 -36.06
CA ARG A 497 0.30 -12.42 -34.73
C ARG A 497 -0.13 -11.38 -33.70
N LYS A 498 0.07 -10.09 -34.00
CA LYS A 498 -0.25 -8.99 -33.10
C LYS A 498 -1.74 -8.98 -32.72
N LEU A 499 -2.62 -9.11 -33.70
CA LEU A 499 -4.07 -9.15 -33.44
C LEU A 499 -4.50 -10.41 -32.67
N LEU A 500 -3.91 -11.58 -32.97
CA LEU A 500 -4.18 -12.82 -32.22
C LEU A 500 -3.73 -12.75 -30.76
N THR A 501 -2.63 -12.04 -30.48
CA THR A 501 -2.09 -11.96 -29.11
C THR A 501 -2.68 -10.81 -28.31
N GLU A 502 -2.93 -9.65 -28.91
CA GLU A 502 -3.35 -8.45 -28.18
C GLU A 502 -4.87 -8.30 -28.10
N ALA A 503 -5.62 -8.61 -29.17
CA ALA A 503 -7.08 -8.40 -29.19
C ALA A 503 -7.84 -9.16 -28.09
N PRO A 504 -7.50 -10.43 -27.75
CA PRO A 504 -8.16 -11.14 -26.65
C PRO A 504 -7.85 -10.59 -25.26
N THR A 505 -6.82 -9.74 -25.12
CA THR A 505 -6.40 -9.18 -23.82
C THR A 505 -7.04 -7.82 -23.52
N LEU A 506 -7.81 -7.26 -24.47
CA LEU A 506 -8.37 -5.92 -24.37
C LEU A 506 -9.49 -5.82 -23.35
N ASP A 507 -10.27 -6.89 -23.19
CA ASP A 507 -11.41 -6.95 -22.29
C ASP A 507 -11.65 -8.40 -21.84
N GLU A 508 -11.99 -8.59 -20.56
CA GLU A 508 -12.28 -9.90 -19.97
C GLU A 508 -13.72 -10.36 -20.25
N THR A 509 -14.60 -9.44 -20.67
CA THR A 509 -16.02 -9.76 -20.92
C THR A 509 -16.31 -10.16 -22.37
N THR A 510 -15.36 -9.96 -23.27
CA THR A 510 -15.51 -10.21 -24.71
C THR A 510 -14.62 -11.36 -25.16
N ALA A 511 -15.24 -12.47 -25.58
CA ALA A 511 -14.52 -13.57 -26.21
C ALA A 511 -14.58 -13.44 -27.74
N ALA A 512 -13.40 -13.40 -28.37
CA ALA A 512 -13.26 -13.44 -29.83
C ALA A 512 -12.23 -14.52 -30.21
N GLU A 513 -12.72 -15.68 -30.66
CA GLU A 513 -11.88 -16.80 -31.06
C GLU A 513 -11.87 -16.94 -32.58
N ILE A 514 -10.68 -17.11 -33.16
CA ILE A 514 -10.50 -17.35 -34.59
C ILE A 514 -9.75 -18.67 -34.76
N ALA A 515 -10.38 -19.62 -35.45
CA ALA A 515 -9.80 -20.92 -35.74
C ALA A 515 -9.69 -21.13 -37.25
N ASN A 516 -8.46 -21.24 -37.74
CA ASN A 516 -8.17 -21.53 -39.14
C ASN A 516 -7.18 -22.69 -39.24
N THR A 517 -7.32 -23.50 -40.28
CA THR A 517 -6.40 -24.59 -40.57
C THR A 517 -6.38 -24.89 -42.08
N ILE A 518 -5.30 -25.50 -42.55
CA ILE A 518 -5.14 -25.94 -43.94
C ILE A 518 -5.01 -27.46 -43.94
N PHE A 519 -5.89 -28.14 -44.68
CA PHE A 519 -5.81 -29.58 -44.87
C PHE A 519 -5.25 -29.91 -46.25
N VAL A 520 -4.28 -30.82 -46.31
CA VAL A 520 -3.70 -31.31 -47.56
C VAL A 520 -4.09 -32.77 -47.79
N ASN A 521 -4.52 -33.10 -49.00
CA ASN A 521 -4.90 -34.47 -49.36
C ASN A 521 -3.64 -35.32 -49.60
N SER A 522 -3.36 -36.23 -48.66
CA SER A 522 -2.23 -37.17 -48.71
C SER A 522 -2.30 -38.17 -49.87
N GLY A 523 -3.49 -38.45 -50.42
CA GLY A 523 -3.69 -39.35 -51.57
C GLY A 523 -3.19 -38.79 -52.90
N LYS A 524 -2.72 -37.53 -52.93
CA LYS A 524 -2.18 -36.85 -54.12
C LYS A 524 -0.65 -36.78 -54.14
N GLY A 525 0.03 -37.36 -53.15
CA GLY A 525 1.50 -37.38 -53.08
C GLY A 525 2.13 -36.06 -52.62
N TYR A 526 1.37 -35.18 -51.96
CA TYR A 526 1.89 -33.97 -51.35
C TYR A 526 2.52 -34.30 -49.99
N HIS A 527 3.68 -33.72 -49.71
CA HIS A 527 4.36 -33.76 -48.41
C HIS A 527 4.40 -32.32 -47.87
N LEU A 528 3.84 -32.11 -46.67
CA LEU A 528 3.91 -30.83 -45.95
C LEU A 528 5.25 -30.69 -45.22
#